data_AF-A0A4U1EUN3-F1
#
_entry.id   AF-A0A4U1EUN3-F1
#
_cell.length_a   1.000
_cell.length_b   1.000
_cell.length_c   1.000
_cell.angle_alpha   90.00
_cell.angle_beta   90.00
_cell.angle_gamma   90.00
#
_symmetry.space_group_name_H-M   'P 1'
#
loop_
_entity.id
_entity.type
_entity.pdbx_description
1 polymer ?
#
loop_
_entity_poly.entity_id
_entity_poly.type
_entity_poly.pdbx_seq_one_letter_code
_entity_poly.pdbx_strand_id
1 'polypeptide(L)'
;QSPGNKSGGKAKKKTWSKGKVWEKLNNVGLFDKATYDKLCKEVPKYKLIIPAVVSGKQDLVALQELLSKGLLKLVSKYRAQVIYTRNTKGGDAPAAGEDAEQVPPTVHFEK
;
A
#
# COMPACT_ATOMS: atom_id res chain seq x y z
N GLN A 1 36.22 -49.40 33.09
CA GLN A 1 34.93 -48.78 33.47
C GLN A 1 35.10 -47.27 33.44
N SER A 2 34.26 -46.56 32.69
CA SER A 2 34.09 -45.10 32.75
C SER A 2 32.78 -44.84 33.50
N PRO A 3 32.60 -43.72 34.23
CA PRO A 3 31.92 -42.58 33.61
C PRO A 3 32.38 -41.23 34.20
N GLY A 4 32.12 -40.05 33.63
CA GLY A 4 31.27 -39.74 32.52
C GLY A 4 31.55 -38.31 32.02
N ASN A 5 31.39 -38.17 30.73
CA ASN A 5 31.42 -36.91 30.01
C ASN A 5 30.22 -36.05 30.46
N LYS A 6 30.45 -35.02 31.30
CA LYS A 6 29.43 -34.01 31.60
C LYS A 6 29.39 -33.02 30.46
N SER A 7 28.43 -33.23 29.56
CA SER A 7 28.08 -32.35 28.46
C SER A 7 27.75 -30.94 28.95
N GLY A 8 28.70 -30.02 28.78
CA GLY A 8 28.51 -28.57 28.91
C GLY A 8 27.67 -28.02 27.75
N GLY A 9 26.39 -28.41 27.70
CA GLY A 9 25.46 -28.04 26.64
C GLY A 9 24.85 -26.67 26.87
N LYS A 10 25.48 -25.63 26.30
CA LYS A 10 24.93 -24.33 25.89
C LYS A 10 23.85 -23.74 26.81
N ALA A 11 24.28 -22.82 27.67
CA ALA A 11 23.39 -21.82 28.25
C ALA A 11 22.43 -21.30 27.17
N LYS A 12 21.13 -21.39 27.45
CA LYS A 12 20.06 -20.88 26.59
C LYS A 12 20.32 -19.38 26.41
N LYS A 13 20.97 -19.02 25.30
CA LYS A 13 21.26 -17.62 24.94
C LYS A 13 19.94 -16.88 25.07
N LYS A 14 19.90 -15.88 25.95
CA LYS A 14 18.73 -15.04 26.19
C LYS A 14 18.36 -14.38 24.87
N THR A 15 17.43 -14.98 24.14
CA THR A 15 16.88 -14.44 22.90
C THR A 15 15.85 -13.40 23.29
N TRP A 16 16.30 -12.14 23.33
CA TRP A 16 15.45 -10.96 23.53
C TRP A 16 14.35 -10.83 22.45
N SER A 17 14.44 -11.61 21.37
CA SER A 17 13.55 -11.55 20.21
C SER A 17 12.52 -12.68 20.13
N LYS A 18 12.28 -13.46 21.19
CA LYS A 18 11.20 -14.47 21.19
C LYS A 18 9.84 -13.81 21.42
N GLY A 19 9.30 -13.18 20.38
CA GLY A 19 7.94 -12.65 20.40
C GLY A 19 7.71 -11.44 19.50
N LYS A 20 7.98 -11.58 18.21
CA LYS A 20 7.27 -10.77 17.22
C LYS A 20 6.54 -11.70 16.27
N VAL A 21 5.45 -12.29 16.78
CA VAL A 21 4.47 -12.92 15.90
C VAL A 21 3.78 -11.77 15.18
N TRP A 22 4.00 -11.70 13.87
CA TRP A 22 3.23 -10.79 13.03
C TRP A 22 1.79 -11.33 13.02
N GLU A 23 0.84 -10.55 13.52
CA GLU A 23 -0.57 -10.91 13.40
C GLU A 23 -0.94 -11.12 11.94
N LYS A 24 -1.61 -12.23 11.65
CA LYS A 24 -2.06 -12.54 10.30
C LYS A 24 -3.17 -11.57 9.94
N LEU A 25 -2.81 -10.49 9.24
CA LEU A 25 -3.78 -9.53 8.71
C LEU A 25 -4.70 -10.27 7.72
N ASN A 26 -5.98 -10.36 8.07
CA ASN A 26 -7.02 -10.89 7.20
C ASN A 26 -7.35 -9.84 6.14
N ASN A 27 -6.48 -9.74 5.12
CA ASN A 27 -6.80 -9.02 3.89
C ASN A 27 -7.89 -9.83 3.17
N VAL A 28 -9.15 -9.52 3.46
CA VAL A 28 -10.28 -10.08 2.71
C VAL A 28 -10.02 -9.79 1.23
N GLY A 29 -10.01 -10.79 0.35
CA GLY A 29 -9.60 -10.56 -1.05
C GLY A 29 -10.66 -9.84 -1.90
N LEU A 30 -11.88 -9.71 -1.37
CA LEU A 30 -13.06 -9.22 -2.06
C LEU A 30 -13.67 -8.06 -1.30
N PHE A 31 -14.11 -7.04 -2.04
CA PHE A 31 -14.84 -5.92 -1.47
C PHE A 31 -16.28 -6.33 -1.12
N ASP A 32 -16.62 -6.20 0.15
CA ASP A 32 -18.01 -6.18 0.59
C ASP A 32 -18.62 -4.81 0.30
N LYS A 33 -19.93 -4.79 0.03
CA LYS A 33 -20.67 -3.54 -0.23
C LYS A 33 -20.53 -2.53 0.92
N ALA A 34 -20.55 -2.99 2.17
CA ALA A 34 -20.41 -2.14 3.34
C ALA A 34 -19.02 -1.48 3.44
N THR A 35 -17.96 -2.17 3.01
CA THR A 35 -16.59 -1.65 2.99
C THR A 35 -16.42 -0.64 1.86
N TYR A 36 -17.02 -0.92 0.71
CA TYR A 36 -17.03 -0.02 -0.43
C TYR A 36 -17.68 1.34 -0.11
N ASP A 37 -18.85 1.30 0.53
CA ASP A 37 -19.60 2.51 0.92
C ASP A 37 -18.82 3.35 1.96
N LYS A 38 -17.97 2.72 2.79
CA LYS A 38 -17.06 3.42 3.72
C LYS A 38 -15.90 4.07 2.97
N LEU A 39 -15.24 3.33 2.08
CA LEU A 39 -14.09 3.81 1.30
C LEU A 39 -14.45 5.07 0.50
N CYS A 40 -15.61 5.09 -0.15
CA CYS A 40 -16.08 6.24 -0.92
C CYS A 40 -16.23 7.52 -0.07
N LYS A 41 -16.44 7.41 1.24
CA LYS A 41 -16.57 8.56 2.16
C LYS A 41 -15.23 8.94 2.79
N GLU A 42 -14.38 7.96 3.12
CA GLU A 42 -13.09 8.21 3.77
C GLU A 42 -12.03 8.71 2.78
N VAL A 43 -12.00 8.18 1.57
CA VAL A 43 -10.97 8.51 0.57
C VAL A 43 -10.91 10.02 0.24
N PRO A 44 -12.03 10.72 -0.01
CA PRO A 44 -12.01 12.17 -0.29
C PRO A 44 -11.58 13.03 0.91
N LYS A 45 -11.64 12.49 2.13
CA LYS A 45 -11.22 13.20 3.35
C LYS A 45 -9.69 13.35 3.42
N TYR A 46 -8.96 12.39 2.87
CA TYR A 46 -7.49 12.41 2.92
C TYR A 46 -6.91 13.43 1.94
N LYS A 47 -5.86 14.13 2.39
CA LYS A 47 -5.08 15.02 1.52
C LYS A 47 -4.16 14.22 0.59
N LEU A 48 -3.58 13.15 1.11
CA LEU A 48 -2.64 12.26 0.42
C LEU A 48 -3.22 10.85 0.43
N ILE A 49 -3.35 10.25 -0.75
CA ILE A 49 -3.91 8.92 -0.94
C ILE A 49 -2.83 8.05 -1.60
N ILE A 50 -2.39 7.01 -0.89
CA ILE A 50 -1.38 6.04 -1.37
C ILE A 50 -1.91 4.64 -1.07
N PRO A 51 -1.82 3.67 -2.00
CA PRO A 51 -2.33 2.32 -1.78
C PRO A 51 -1.83 1.68 -0.48
N ALA A 52 -0.56 1.87 -0.12
CA ALA A 52 0.00 1.30 1.10
C ALA A 52 -0.59 1.88 2.40
N VAL A 53 -1.22 3.06 2.35
CA VAL A 53 -1.74 3.78 3.53
C VAL A 53 -3.24 3.57 3.71
N VAL A 54 -3.99 3.39 2.61
CA VAL A 54 -5.45 3.33 2.65
C VAL A 54 -5.93 1.97 3.16
N SER A 55 -5.42 0.87 2.62
CA SER A 55 -5.44 -0.49 3.15
C SER A 55 -4.83 -1.43 2.09
N GLY A 56 -4.71 -2.73 2.36
CA GLY A 56 -3.93 -3.69 1.55
C GLY A 56 -4.30 -3.83 0.06
N LYS A 57 -3.79 -4.90 -0.59
CA LYS A 57 -3.81 -5.13 -2.05
C LYS A 57 -5.14 -4.91 -2.79
N GLN A 58 -6.26 -5.09 -2.11
CA GLN A 58 -7.62 -4.95 -2.64
C GLN A 58 -7.93 -3.53 -3.11
N ASP A 59 -7.34 -2.50 -2.48
CA ASP A 59 -7.65 -1.10 -2.76
C ASP A 59 -7.11 -0.60 -4.10
N LEU A 60 -6.21 -1.35 -4.75
CA LEU A 60 -5.69 -0.98 -6.07
C LEU A 60 -6.83 -0.88 -7.09
N VAL A 61 -7.77 -1.81 -7.05
CA VAL A 61 -8.92 -1.85 -7.96
C VAL A 61 -9.90 -0.73 -7.61
N ALA A 62 -10.17 -0.52 -6.32
CA ALA A 62 -11.10 0.50 -5.85
C ALA A 62 -10.59 1.93 -6.11
N LEU A 63 -9.31 2.20 -5.90
CA LEU A 63 -8.69 3.50 -6.20
C LEU A 63 -8.74 3.81 -7.70
N GLN A 64 -8.61 2.81 -8.55
CA GLN A 64 -8.75 2.98 -10.00
C GLN A 64 -10.20 3.29 -10.39
N GLU A 65 -11.18 2.66 -9.74
CA GLU A 65 -12.59 3.00 -9.95
C GLU A 65 -12.92 4.43 -9.44
N LEU A 66 -12.39 4.83 -8.28
CA LEU A 66 -12.53 6.17 -7.72
C LEU A 66 -11.89 7.25 -8.60
N LEU A 67 -10.81 6.90 -9.30
CA LEU A 67 -10.21 7.74 -10.35
C LEU A 67 -11.17 7.90 -11.53
N SER A 68 -11.75 6.80 -12.03
CA SER A 68 -12.74 6.83 -13.12
C SER A 68 -14.00 7.62 -12.76
N LYS A 69 -14.39 7.61 -11.48
CA LYS A 69 -15.51 8.42 -10.94
C LYS A 69 -15.15 9.90 -10.75
N GLY A 70 -13.90 10.29 -10.93
CA GLY A 70 -13.45 11.68 -10.79
C GLY A 70 -13.37 12.19 -9.34
N LEU A 71 -13.40 11.29 -8.34
CA LEU A 71 -13.24 11.66 -6.93
C LEU A 71 -11.77 11.85 -6.54
N LEU A 72 -10.87 11.25 -7.33
CA LEU A 72 -9.42 11.31 -7.14
C LEU A 72 -8.72 11.87 -8.38
N LYS A 73 -7.56 12.46 -8.15
CA LYS A 73 -6.61 12.87 -9.19
C LYS A 73 -5.30 12.11 -9.00
N LEU A 74 -4.78 11.54 -10.08
CA LEU A 74 -3.43 10.99 -10.11
C LEU A 74 -2.41 12.13 -10.14
N VAL A 75 -1.43 12.09 -9.23
CA VAL A 75 -0.35 13.09 -9.19
C VAL A 75 0.92 12.51 -9.79
N SER A 76 1.31 11.31 -9.36
CA SER A 76 2.52 10.65 -9.84
C SER A 76 2.36 9.14 -9.81
N LYS A 77 2.83 8.48 -10.87
CA LYS A 77 2.86 7.04 -11.00
C LYS A 77 4.30 6.58 -11.17
N TYR A 78 4.78 5.80 -10.23
CA TYR A 78 6.09 5.15 -10.28
C TYR A 78 5.93 3.63 -10.08
N ARG A 79 6.95 2.85 -10.45
CA ARG A 79 6.90 1.38 -10.33
C ARG A 79 6.63 0.91 -8.90
N ALA A 80 7.19 1.60 -7.90
CA ALA A 80 7.09 1.22 -6.49
C ALA A 80 5.97 1.95 -5.73
N GLN A 81 5.46 3.07 -6.24
CA GLN A 81 4.45 3.87 -5.55
C GLN A 81 3.51 4.56 -6.54
N VAL A 82 2.25 4.68 -6.15
CA VAL A 82 1.27 5.48 -6.88
C VAL A 82 0.66 6.47 -5.90
N ILE A 83 0.65 7.75 -6.29
CA ILE A 83 0.22 8.86 -5.44
C ILE A 83 -1.02 9.50 -6.06
N TYR A 84 -2.09 9.52 -5.28
CA TYR A 84 -3.34 10.20 -5.59
C TYR A 84 -3.59 11.33 -4.59
N THR A 85 -4.41 12.29 -5.03
CA THR A 85 -4.94 13.36 -4.19
C THR A 85 -6.44 13.48 -4.39
N ARG A 86 -7.16 13.97 -3.38
CA ARG A 86 -8.58 14.27 -3.50
C ARG A 86 -8.84 15.24 -4.65
N ASN A 87 -9.91 15.04 -5.40
CA ASN A 87 -10.30 15.99 -6.42
C ASN A 87 -11.02 17.18 -5.75
N THR A 88 -10.53 18.40 -5.95
CA THR A 88 -11.08 19.62 -5.33
C THR A 88 -12.14 20.30 -6.20
N LYS A 89 -12.31 19.86 -7.44
CA LYS A 89 -13.41 20.28 -8.30
C LYS A 89 -14.62 19.42 -7.94
N GLY A 90 -15.61 20.03 -7.28
CA GLY A 90 -16.80 19.33 -6.84
C GLY A 90 -17.56 18.72 -8.03
N GLY A 91 -17.89 17.43 -7.90
CA GLY A 91 -19.13 16.83 -8.41
C GLY A 91 -19.35 16.66 -9.91
N ASP A 92 -18.87 17.54 -10.78
CA ASP A 92 -19.31 17.56 -12.19
C ASP A 92 -18.18 18.01 -13.12
N ALA A 93 -17.52 17.04 -13.76
CA ALA A 93 -16.91 17.17 -15.08
C ALA A 93 -16.43 15.78 -15.56
N PRO A 94 -17.17 15.08 -16.44
CA PRO A 94 -16.59 14.01 -17.22
C PRO A 94 -15.78 14.65 -18.35
N ALA A 95 -14.46 14.57 -18.26
CA ALA A 95 -13.59 14.93 -19.38
C ALA A 95 -12.67 13.75 -19.67
N ALA A 96 -13.05 13.05 -20.73
CA ALA A 96 -12.23 12.14 -21.49
C ALA A 96 -10.84 12.71 -21.80
N GLY A 97 -9.84 11.82 -21.81
CA GLY A 97 -8.62 11.93 -22.61
C GLY A 97 -7.56 12.90 -22.10
N GLU A 98 -6.41 12.36 -21.68
CA GLU A 98 -5.15 12.57 -22.40
C GLU A 98 -4.07 11.66 -21.79
N ASP A 99 -3.58 10.77 -22.65
CA ASP A 99 -2.36 10.00 -22.49
C ASP A 99 -1.19 10.98 -22.37
N ALA A 100 -0.72 11.21 -21.14
CA ALA A 100 0.53 11.90 -20.91
C ALA A 100 1.62 10.84 -20.69
N GLU A 101 2.18 10.37 -21.80
CA GLU A 101 3.47 9.70 -21.87
C GLU A 101 4.52 10.57 -21.17
N GLN A 102 4.73 10.30 -19.88
CA GLN A 102 5.83 10.89 -19.13
C GLN A 102 7.09 10.10 -19.51
N VAL A 103 7.76 10.57 -20.56
CA VAL A 103 9.11 10.17 -20.95
C VAL A 103 9.97 10.08 -19.68
N PRO A 104 10.62 8.94 -19.38
CA PRO A 104 11.47 8.84 -18.20
C PRO A 104 12.61 9.86 -18.34
N PRO A 105 13.01 10.59 -17.28
CA PRO A 105 14.20 11.41 -17.36
C PRO A 105 15.39 10.47 -17.54
N THR A 106 15.88 10.37 -18.78
CA THR A 106 17.20 9.83 -19.07
C THR A 106 18.21 10.73 -18.37
N VAL A 107 18.62 10.32 -17.18
CA VAL A 107 19.79 10.87 -16.50
C VAL A 107 21.02 10.38 -17.26
N HIS A 108 21.48 11.18 -18.22
CA HIS A 108 22.83 11.03 -18.75
C HIS A 108 23.82 11.44 -17.64
N PHE A 109 24.42 10.44 -17.01
CA PHE A 109 25.58 10.59 -16.15
C PHE A 109 26.82 10.61 -17.06
N GLU A 110 27.30 11.81 -17.39
CA GLU A 110 28.62 11.99 -18.00
C GLU A 110 29.69 11.86 -16.91
N LYS A 111 30.77 11.15 -17.24
CA LYS A 111 31.91 10.88 -16.36
C LYS A 111 33.12 11.63 -16.90
#